data_AF-K9KEE2-F1
#
_entry.id   AF-K9KEE2-F1
#
_cell.length_a   1.000
_cell.length_b   1.000
_cell.length_c   1.000
_cell.angle_alpha   90.00
_cell.angle_beta   90.00
_cell.angle_gamma   90.00
#
_symmetry.space_group_name_H-M   'P 1'
#
loop_
_entity.id
_entity.type
_entity.pdbx_description
1 polymer ?
#
loop_
_entity_poly.entity_id
_entity_poly.type
_entity_poly.pdbx_seq_one_letter_code
_entity_poly.pdbx_strand_id
1 'polypeptide(L)'
;NEAEFKMKPFSSKSLLELAQHHTLLVEGQEQKLLVLQLVAVLCERMSEQIFTNIAQVVDFVAATLQRACASLAHQAESTVESQTLSMSMGLVAVMLGGAVQLKSTDFAVLKQLLPLLEKVSNTYPDPVIQELAVDLRITISTHGAFSTEAVSVAAQSTLNKNDPEGKTEGQRQTSHERSTGVSRSHLEQQQSHEKSNQTGLKSNTPLIPQEVSEPNATTNQKSRNITTEQLQEVLLSAYDPQIPTRAAALRTLSRWIEQREAEALEMQEKLLKIFLENLEHEDTFVYLSAIQGVALLSDAYPEKILLGLLTQYDSGKDKHTPETRMKVGEVLMRIVRALG
;
A
#
# COMPACT_ATOMS: atom_id res chain seq x y z
N ASN A 1 66.83 -32.64 14.13
CA ASN A 1 65.72 -33.58 14.35
C ASN A 1 64.45 -32.80 14.54
N GLU A 2 63.72 -32.72 13.45
CA GLU A 2 62.48 -31.98 13.23
C GLU A 2 61.33 -32.57 14.05
N ALA A 3 60.51 -31.71 14.64
CA ALA A 3 59.21 -32.08 15.19
C ALA A 3 58.15 -31.83 14.10
N GLU A 4 57.72 -32.92 13.47
CA GLU A 4 56.76 -32.93 12.37
C GLU A 4 55.36 -32.59 12.91
N PHE A 5 54.87 -31.38 12.62
CA PHE A 5 53.52 -30.93 12.92
C PHE A 5 52.54 -31.60 11.93
N LYS A 6 51.97 -32.73 12.32
CA LYS A 6 51.02 -33.49 11.50
C LYS A 6 49.67 -32.76 11.47
N MET A 7 49.47 -31.87 10.49
CA MET A 7 48.13 -31.35 10.16
C MET A 7 47.22 -32.52 9.76
N LYS A 8 46.10 -32.69 10.47
CA LYS A 8 45.02 -33.58 10.04
C LYS A 8 44.47 -33.04 8.71
N PRO A 9 44.27 -33.89 7.68
CA PRO A 9 43.68 -33.45 6.44
C PRO A 9 42.21 -33.10 6.70
N PHE A 10 41.81 -31.87 6.36
CA PHE A 10 40.40 -31.50 6.33
C PHE A 10 39.70 -32.43 5.34
N SER A 11 38.72 -33.20 5.85
CA SER A 11 38.00 -34.21 5.08
C SER A 11 37.18 -33.52 3.97
N SER A 12 37.58 -33.72 2.72
CA SER A 12 36.88 -33.23 1.52
C SER A 12 35.41 -33.66 1.44
N LYS A 13 35.04 -34.75 2.12
CA LYS A 13 33.64 -35.19 2.26
C LYS A 13 32.78 -34.20 3.05
N SER A 14 33.33 -33.59 4.10
CA SER A 14 32.61 -32.61 4.92
C SER A 14 32.38 -31.29 4.19
N LEU A 15 33.30 -30.89 3.31
CA LEU A 15 33.13 -29.69 2.48
C LEU A 15 32.14 -29.90 1.34
N LEU A 16 32.11 -31.09 0.73
CA LEU A 16 31.14 -31.40 -0.34
C LEU A 16 29.71 -31.50 0.21
N GLU A 17 29.52 -32.10 1.39
CA GLU A 17 28.23 -32.16 2.07
C GLU A 17 27.74 -30.76 2.50
N LEU A 18 28.64 -29.90 2.99
CA LEU A 18 28.33 -28.50 3.29
C LEU A 18 27.95 -27.71 2.02
N ALA A 19 28.70 -27.90 0.93
CA ALA A 19 28.43 -27.26 -0.35
C ALA A 19 27.06 -27.71 -0.90
N GLN A 20 26.76 -29.00 -0.89
CA GLN A 20 25.47 -29.55 -1.32
C GLN A 20 24.31 -29.05 -0.46
N HIS A 21 24.49 -28.97 0.87
CA HIS A 21 23.49 -28.39 1.76
C HIS A 21 23.25 -26.90 1.47
N HIS A 22 24.31 -26.13 1.20
CA HIS A 22 24.19 -24.74 0.77
C HIS A 22 23.48 -24.61 -0.59
N THR A 23 23.78 -25.46 -1.56
CA THR A 23 23.12 -25.44 -2.88
C THR A 23 21.62 -25.70 -2.75
N LEU A 24 21.21 -26.69 -1.96
CA LEU A 24 19.80 -27.02 -1.75
C LEU A 24 19.06 -25.90 -0.99
N LEU A 25 19.74 -25.25 -0.05
CA LEU A 25 19.20 -24.09 0.65
C LEU A 25 19.08 -22.87 -0.27
N VAL A 26 20.06 -22.65 -1.15
CA VAL A 26 20.05 -21.59 -2.16
C VAL A 26 18.94 -21.82 -3.18
N GLU A 27 18.73 -23.05 -3.67
CA GLU A 27 17.61 -23.38 -4.56
C GLU A 27 16.25 -23.09 -3.90
N GLY A 28 16.10 -23.41 -2.61
CA GLY A 28 14.89 -23.10 -1.85
C GLY A 28 14.68 -21.59 -1.63
N GLN A 29 15.76 -20.81 -1.50
CA GLN A 29 15.70 -19.34 -1.40
C GLN A 29 15.48 -18.69 -2.76
N GLU A 30 16.07 -19.22 -3.83
CA GLU A 30 15.86 -18.79 -5.20
C GLU A 30 14.39 -18.94 -5.60
N GLN A 31 13.77 -20.08 -5.25
CA GLN A 31 12.34 -20.27 -5.49
C GLN A 31 11.48 -19.23 -4.73
N LYS A 32 11.83 -18.91 -3.48
CA LYS A 32 11.12 -17.87 -2.70
C LYS A 32 11.31 -16.49 -3.30
N LEU A 33 12.52 -16.16 -3.75
CA LEU A 33 12.85 -14.90 -4.40
C LEU A 33 12.11 -14.76 -5.74
N LEU A 34 12.05 -15.84 -6.52
CA LEU A 34 11.29 -15.90 -7.78
C LEU A 34 9.79 -15.71 -7.55
N VAL A 35 9.23 -16.31 -6.50
CA VAL A 35 7.83 -16.08 -6.11
C VAL A 35 7.62 -14.63 -5.69
N LEU A 36 8.51 -14.05 -4.89
CA LEU A 36 8.41 -12.66 -4.45
C LEU A 36 8.52 -11.69 -5.64
N GLN A 37 9.46 -11.95 -6.56
CA GLN A 37 9.64 -11.18 -7.78
C GLN A 37 8.43 -11.30 -8.71
N LEU A 38 7.86 -12.50 -8.84
CA LEU A 38 6.61 -12.70 -9.59
C LEU A 38 5.47 -11.89 -8.97
N VAL A 39 5.30 -11.94 -7.64
CA VAL A 39 4.28 -11.16 -6.94
C VAL A 39 4.51 -9.66 -7.14
N ALA A 40 5.74 -9.17 -7.03
CA ALA A 40 6.07 -7.76 -7.26
C ALA A 40 5.75 -7.32 -8.70
N VAL A 41 6.14 -8.10 -9.71
CA VAL A 41 5.84 -7.83 -11.12
C VAL A 41 4.34 -7.88 -11.38
N LEU A 42 3.61 -8.83 -10.78
CA LEU A 42 2.14 -8.89 -10.86
C LEU A 42 1.51 -7.63 -10.24
N CYS A 43 1.97 -7.18 -9.08
CA CYS A 43 1.47 -5.96 -8.44
C CYS A 43 1.70 -4.71 -9.30
N GLU A 44 2.81 -4.63 -10.04
CA GLU A 44 3.15 -3.48 -10.89
C GLU A 44 2.46 -3.49 -12.24
N ARG A 45 2.33 -4.67 -12.86
CA ARG A 45 1.83 -4.81 -14.23
C ARG A 45 0.33 -5.01 -14.34
N MET A 46 -0.30 -5.53 -13.29
CA MET A 46 -1.71 -5.92 -13.32
C MET A 46 -2.67 -4.75 -13.06
N SER A 47 -2.21 -3.64 -12.46
CA SER A 47 -3.03 -2.49 -12.07
C SER A 47 -3.82 -1.87 -13.23
N GLU A 48 -3.20 -1.69 -14.39
CA GLU A 48 -3.84 -1.03 -15.55
C GLU A 48 -4.65 -1.99 -16.43
N GLN A 49 -4.39 -3.30 -16.34
CA GLN A 49 -4.95 -4.30 -17.25
C GLN A 49 -5.95 -5.26 -16.60
N ILE A 50 -6.23 -5.10 -15.30
CA ILE A 50 -7.07 -6.04 -14.52
C ILE A 50 -8.42 -6.31 -15.19
N PHE A 51 -9.02 -5.30 -15.84
CA PHE A 51 -10.33 -5.40 -16.47
C PHE A 51 -10.30 -5.73 -17.97
N THR A 52 -9.12 -5.99 -18.56
CA THR A 52 -9.01 -6.28 -20.00
C THR A 52 -9.59 -7.64 -20.38
N ASN A 53 -9.56 -8.61 -19.46
CA ASN A 53 -10.10 -9.94 -19.68
C ASN A 53 -11.10 -10.33 -18.58
N ILE A 54 -12.38 -10.13 -18.90
CA ILE A 54 -13.50 -10.41 -17.99
C ILE A 54 -13.51 -11.86 -17.52
N ALA A 55 -13.14 -12.81 -18.39
CA ALA A 55 -13.11 -14.22 -18.02
C ALA A 55 -12.06 -14.51 -16.94
N GLN A 56 -10.87 -13.91 -17.04
CA GLN A 56 -9.82 -14.08 -16.03
C GLN A 56 -10.21 -13.47 -14.69
N VAL A 57 -10.88 -12.30 -14.70
CA VAL A 57 -11.40 -11.70 -13.46
C VAL A 57 -12.46 -12.60 -12.84
N VAL A 58 -13.38 -13.14 -13.64
CA VAL A 58 -14.40 -14.07 -13.15
C VAL A 58 -13.77 -15.34 -12.59
N ASP A 59 -12.78 -15.94 -13.25
CA ASP A 59 -12.07 -17.13 -12.76
C ASP A 59 -11.38 -16.85 -11.41
N PHE A 60 -10.70 -15.71 -11.30
CA PHE A 60 -10.05 -15.27 -10.06
C PHE A 60 -11.06 -15.08 -8.91
N VAL A 61 -12.17 -14.39 -9.20
CA VAL A 61 -13.23 -14.15 -8.22
C VAL A 61 -13.89 -15.46 -7.81
N ALA A 62 -14.16 -16.36 -8.78
CA ALA A 62 -14.72 -17.68 -8.51
C ALA A 62 -13.82 -18.50 -7.58
N ALA A 63 -12.51 -18.54 -7.85
CA ALA A 63 -11.54 -19.21 -6.99
C ALA A 63 -11.51 -18.61 -5.57
N THR A 64 -11.60 -17.28 -5.45
CA THR A 64 -11.60 -16.58 -4.17
C THR A 64 -12.88 -16.84 -3.36
N LEU A 65 -14.04 -16.82 -4.01
CA LEU A 65 -15.32 -17.19 -3.40
C LEU A 65 -15.33 -18.66 -2.95
N GLN A 66 -14.86 -19.57 -3.80
CA GLN A 66 -14.74 -21.00 -3.47
C GLN A 66 -13.85 -21.22 -2.25
N ARG A 67 -12.69 -20.55 -2.20
CA ARG A 67 -11.78 -20.60 -1.06
C ARG A 67 -12.45 -20.11 0.21
N ALA A 68 -13.11 -18.95 0.18
CA ALA A 68 -13.82 -18.42 1.35
C ALA A 68 -14.93 -19.36 1.86
N CYS A 69 -15.69 -19.98 0.94
CA CYS A 69 -16.68 -20.98 1.30
C CYS A 69 -16.05 -22.25 1.90
N ALA A 70 -14.85 -22.64 1.47
CA ALA A 70 -14.14 -23.80 2.01
C ALA A 70 -13.52 -23.52 3.39
N SER A 71 -12.93 -22.33 3.58
CA SER A 71 -12.35 -21.91 4.86
C SER A 71 -13.39 -21.88 5.99
N LEU A 72 -14.62 -21.49 5.66
CA LEU A 72 -15.73 -21.50 6.61
C LEU A 72 -16.11 -22.92 7.06
N ALA A 73 -16.06 -23.91 6.14
CA ALA A 73 -16.33 -25.30 6.48
C ALA A 73 -15.28 -25.89 7.44
N HIS A 74 -14.07 -25.34 7.45
CA HIS A 74 -12.97 -25.75 8.31
C HIS A 74 -12.83 -24.87 9.58
N GLN A 75 -13.75 -23.93 9.84
CA GLN A 75 -13.72 -22.97 10.98
C GLN A 75 -12.42 -22.17 11.08
N ALA A 76 -11.73 -21.95 9.96
CA ALA A 76 -10.42 -21.30 9.91
C ALA A 76 -10.52 -19.83 9.45
N GLU A 77 -11.60 -19.14 9.79
CA GLU A 77 -11.82 -17.76 9.33
C GLU A 77 -10.76 -16.82 9.90
N SER A 78 -10.08 -16.10 9.00
CA SER A 78 -9.14 -15.04 9.39
C SER A 78 -9.55 -13.70 8.78
N THR A 79 -9.21 -12.59 9.45
CA THR A 79 -9.47 -11.22 8.98
C THR A 79 -8.97 -10.99 7.55
N VAL A 80 -7.84 -11.60 7.20
CA VAL A 80 -7.26 -11.53 5.85
C VAL A 80 -8.18 -12.18 4.82
N GLU A 81 -8.85 -13.28 5.16
CA GLU A 81 -9.77 -13.95 4.23
C GLU A 81 -11.03 -13.12 3.96
N SER A 82 -11.64 -12.56 5.00
CA SER A 82 -12.80 -11.67 4.87
C SER A 82 -12.46 -10.42 4.05
N GLN A 83 -11.30 -9.82 4.29
CA GLN A 83 -10.81 -8.69 3.48
C GLN A 83 -10.54 -9.09 2.03
N THR A 84 -9.94 -10.26 1.80
CA THR A 84 -9.68 -10.76 0.44
C THR A 84 -10.97 -11.03 -0.31
N LEU A 85 -11.96 -11.63 0.35
CA LEU A 85 -13.30 -11.85 -0.21
C LEU A 85 -13.97 -10.53 -0.55
N SER A 86 -13.95 -9.56 0.37
CA SER A 86 -14.51 -8.23 0.15
C SER A 86 -13.87 -7.52 -1.04
N MET A 87 -12.53 -7.57 -1.15
CA MET A 87 -11.81 -7.00 -2.30
C MET A 87 -12.16 -7.70 -3.62
N SER A 88 -12.29 -9.02 -3.59
CA SER A 88 -12.70 -9.81 -4.75
C SER A 88 -14.13 -9.50 -5.20
N MET A 89 -15.06 -9.32 -4.28
CA MET A 89 -16.43 -8.90 -4.59
C MET A 89 -16.48 -7.44 -5.06
N GLY A 90 -15.61 -6.60 -4.50
CA GLY A 90 -15.36 -5.23 -4.96
C GLY A 90 -14.96 -5.16 -6.42
N LEU A 91 -14.08 -6.07 -6.91
CA LEU A 91 -13.74 -6.14 -8.33
C LEU A 91 -14.96 -6.39 -9.23
N VAL A 92 -15.87 -7.30 -8.83
CA VAL A 92 -17.11 -7.54 -9.58
C VAL A 92 -18.01 -6.30 -9.52
N ALA A 93 -18.11 -5.65 -8.35
CA ALA A 93 -18.87 -4.42 -8.20
C ALA A 93 -18.35 -3.31 -9.12
N VAL A 94 -17.03 -3.14 -9.25
CA VAL A 94 -16.41 -2.19 -10.19
C VAL A 94 -16.77 -2.50 -11.64
N MET A 95 -16.74 -3.77 -12.04
CA MET A 95 -17.11 -4.18 -13.40
C MET A 95 -18.58 -3.87 -13.70
N LEU A 96 -19.48 -4.15 -12.74
CA LEU A 96 -20.91 -3.91 -12.87
C LEU A 96 -21.28 -2.43 -12.73
N GLY A 97 -20.48 -1.66 -11.98
CA GLY A 97 -20.63 -0.23 -11.73
C GLY A 97 -20.20 0.68 -12.89
N GLY A 98 -19.82 0.10 -14.03
CA GLY A 98 -19.57 0.85 -15.27
C GLY A 98 -18.09 1.19 -15.55
N ALA A 99 -17.14 0.68 -14.76
CA ALA A 99 -15.72 0.80 -15.09
C ALA A 99 -15.33 0.01 -16.35
N VAL A 100 -16.16 -0.97 -16.74
CA VAL A 100 -15.98 -1.81 -17.93
C VAL A 100 -17.26 -1.79 -18.75
N GLN A 101 -17.13 -1.67 -20.07
CA GLN A 101 -18.28 -1.72 -20.97
C GLN A 101 -18.68 -3.18 -21.24
N LEU A 102 -19.55 -3.73 -20.40
CA LEU A 102 -19.99 -5.12 -20.46
C LEU A 102 -20.97 -5.38 -21.62
N LYS A 103 -20.70 -6.42 -22.41
CA LYS A 103 -21.60 -6.93 -23.45
C LYS A 103 -22.45 -8.08 -22.93
N SER A 104 -23.51 -8.43 -23.66
CA SER A 104 -24.37 -9.57 -23.29
C SER A 104 -23.62 -10.90 -23.20
N THR A 105 -22.53 -11.08 -23.96
CA THR A 105 -21.66 -12.27 -23.88
C THR A 105 -20.89 -12.32 -22.56
N ASP A 106 -20.53 -11.17 -22.02
CA ASP A 106 -19.74 -11.06 -20.79
C ASP A 106 -20.59 -11.41 -19.56
N PHE A 107 -21.88 -11.07 -19.59
CA PHE A 107 -22.84 -11.54 -18.59
C PHE A 107 -23.01 -13.06 -18.59
N ALA A 108 -22.78 -13.76 -19.71
CA ALA A 108 -22.77 -15.21 -19.71
C ALA A 108 -21.60 -15.78 -18.90
N VAL A 109 -20.45 -15.09 -18.91
CA VAL A 109 -19.29 -15.44 -18.10
C VAL A 109 -19.52 -15.09 -16.63
N LEU A 110 -20.00 -13.88 -16.33
CA LEU A 110 -20.34 -13.45 -14.95
C LEU A 110 -21.38 -14.36 -14.26
N LYS A 111 -22.29 -14.98 -15.02
CA LYS A 111 -23.27 -15.93 -14.48
C LYS A 111 -22.64 -17.14 -13.78
N GLN A 112 -21.39 -17.47 -14.08
CA GLN A 112 -20.65 -18.52 -13.37
C GLN A 112 -20.46 -18.21 -11.87
N LEU A 113 -20.52 -16.93 -11.48
CA LEU A 113 -20.39 -16.50 -10.09
C LEU A 113 -21.67 -16.68 -9.28
N LEU A 114 -22.85 -16.77 -9.92
CA LEU A 114 -24.14 -16.85 -9.24
C LEU A 114 -24.27 -17.95 -8.18
N PRO A 115 -23.89 -19.22 -8.43
CA PRO A 115 -23.98 -20.27 -7.41
C PRO A 115 -23.02 -20.04 -6.23
N LEU A 116 -21.87 -19.42 -6.48
CA LEU A 116 -20.88 -19.12 -5.44
C LEU A 116 -21.33 -17.96 -4.57
N LEU A 117 -21.84 -16.89 -5.19
CA LEU A 117 -22.43 -15.75 -4.47
C LEU A 117 -23.67 -16.17 -3.67
N GLU A 118 -24.46 -17.12 -4.15
CA GLU A 118 -25.60 -17.68 -3.40
C GLU A 118 -25.14 -18.43 -2.15
N LYS A 119 -24.07 -19.19 -2.29
CA LYS A 119 -23.48 -19.88 -1.15
C LYS A 119 -22.98 -18.87 -0.12
N VAL A 120 -22.21 -17.86 -0.55
CA VAL A 120 -21.70 -16.80 0.33
C VAL A 120 -22.83 -16.05 1.02
N SER A 121 -23.89 -15.65 0.30
CA SER A 121 -25.02 -14.92 0.88
C SER A 121 -25.75 -15.69 1.99
N ASN A 122 -25.73 -17.03 1.93
CA ASN A 122 -26.45 -17.87 2.89
C ASN A 122 -25.58 -18.38 4.04
N THR A 123 -24.27 -18.48 3.85
CA THR A 123 -23.38 -19.15 4.83
C THR A 123 -22.40 -18.21 5.53
N TYR A 124 -21.98 -17.10 4.90
CA TYR A 124 -20.87 -16.29 5.43
C TYR A 124 -21.29 -15.49 6.67
N PRO A 125 -20.51 -15.40 7.76
CA PRO A 125 -20.97 -14.81 9.02
C PRO A 125 -21.14 -13.28 9.02
N ASP A 126 -20.44 -12.57 8.13
CA ASP A 126 -20.52 -11.11 8.03
C ASP A 126 -21.76 -10.66 7.20
N PRO A 127 -22.70 -9.90 7.80
CA PRO A 127 -23.92 -9.46 7.12
C PRO A 127 -23.67 -8.49 5.96
N VAL A 128 -22.60 -7.69 6.02
CA VAL A 128 -22.25 -6.75 4.93
C VAL A 128 -21.81 -7.53 3.69
N ILE A 129 -21.03 -8.60 3.90
CA ILE A 129 -20.61 -9.50 2.83
C ILE A 129 -21.81 -10.27 2.26
N GLN A 130 -22.73 -10.72 3.12
CA GLN A 130 -23.95 -11.38 2.66
C GLN A 130 -24.81 -10.45 1.79
N GLU A 131 -25.05 -9.21 2.23
CA GLU A 131 -25.83 -8.21 1.50
C GLU A 131 -25.20 -7.91 0.14
N LEU A 132 -23.90 -7.62 0.10
CA LEU A 132 -23.19 -7.38 -1.14
C LEU A 132 -23.26 -8.60 -2.08
N ALA A 133 -23.20 -9.82 -1.56
CA ALA A 133 -23.34 -11.03 -2.38
C ALA A 133 -24.74 -11.15 -3.00
N VAL A 134 -25.80 -10.85 -2.24
CA VAL A 134 -27.18 -10.80 -2.77
C VAL A 134 -27.29 -9.76 -3.88
N ASP A 135 -26.79 -8.57 -3.65
CA ASP A 135 -26.94 -7.47 -4.60
C ASP A 135 -26.14 -7.68 -5.87
N LEU A 136 -24.92 -8.25 -5.78
CA LEU A 136 -24.15 -8.67 -6.94
C LEU A 136 -24.89 -9.76 -7.75
N ARG A 137 -25.54 -10.72 -7.09
CA ARG A 137 -26.36 -11.72 -7.80
C ARG A 137 -27.50 -11.10 -8.56
N ILE A 138 -28.23 -10.17 -7.94
CA ILE A 138 -29.36 -9.49 -8.58
C ILE A 138 -28.84 -8.67 -9.77
N THR A 139 -27.76 -7.93 -9.58
CA THR A 139 -27.15 -7.09 -10.64
C THR A 139 -26.67 -7.94 -11.82
N ILE A 140 -26.01 -9.07 -11.57
CA ILE A 140 -25.61 -9.99 -12.64
C ILE A 140 -26.82 -10.62 -13.33
N SER A 141 -27.82 -11.07 -12.57
CA SER A 141 -29.01 -11.75 -13.10
C SER A 141 -29.86 -10.83 -13.96
N THR A 142 -29.90 -9.54 -13.63
CA THR A 142 -30.62 -8.50 -14.37
C THR A 142 -29.78 -7.85 -15.47
N HIS A 143 -28.58 -8.37 -15.74
CA HIS A 143 -27.62 -7.81 -16.70
C HIS A 143 -27.31 -6.32 -16.45
N GLY A 144 -27.22 -5.91 -15.18
CA GLY A 144 -26.94 -4.54 -14.77
C GLY A 144 -28.14 -3.58 -14.84
N ALA A 145 -29.34 -4.06 -15.19
CA ALA A 145 -30.54 -3.21 -15.23
C ALA A 145 -31.00 -2.74 -13.84
N PHE A 146 -30.59 -3.45 -12.79
CA PHE A 146 -30.81 -3.08 -11.40
C PHE A 146 -29.49 -3.20 -10.64
N SER A 147 -29.05 -2.11 -10.02
CA SER A 147 -27.89 -2.06 -9.13
C SER A 147 -28.29 -1.33 -7.87
N THR A 148 -27.87 -1.83 -6.71
CA THR A 148 -28.12 -1.20 -5.42
C THR A 148 -27.01 -0.22 -5.04
N GLU A 149 -27.26 0.59 -4.00
CA GLU A 149 -26.23 1.45 -3.42
C GLU A 149 -25.05 0.64 -2.87
N ALA A 150 -25.27 -0.56 -2.33
CA ALA A 150 -24.19 -1.41 -1.82
C ALA A 150 -23.17 -1.78 -2.91
N VAL A 151 -23.62 -2.06 -4.13
CA VAL A 151 -22.74 -2.33 -5.28
C VAL A 151 -21.98 -1.07 -5.69
N SER A 152 -22.64 0.09 -5.71
CA SER A 152 -22.01 1.39 -5.99
C SER A 152 -20.91 1.72 -4.95
N VAL A 153 -21.22 1.58 -3.67
CA VAL A 153 -20.28 1.81 -2.56
C VAL A 153 -19.12 0.82 -2.60
N ALA A 154 -19.38 -0.46 -2.89
CA ALA A 154 -18.34 -1.47 -3.04
C ALA A 154 -17.42 -1.18 -4.24
N ALA A 155 -17.99 -0.68 -5.35
CA ALA A 155 -17.20 -0.26 -6.51
C ALA A 155 -16.31 0.95 -6.18
N GLN A 156 -16.88 1.97 -5.55
CA GLN A 156 -16.16 3.19 -5.17
C GLN A 156 -15.07 2.91 -4.14
N SER A 157 -15.35 2.11 -3.12
CA SER A 157 -14.34 1.74 -2.10
C SER A 157 -13.17 0.94 -2.69
N THR A 158 -13.42 0.17 -3.74
CA THR A 158 -12.38 -0.59 -4.45
C THR A 158 -11.51 0.32 -5.33
N LEU A 159 -12.09 1.33 -5.98
CA LEU A 159 -11.38 2.29 -6.84
C LEU A 159 -10.66 3.40 -6.07
N ASN A 160 -11.25 3.87 -4.96
CA ASN A 160 -10.78 5.04 -4.21
C ASN A 160 -9.81 4.68 -3.09
N LYS A 161 -9.34 3.43 -2.98
CA LYS A 161 -8.37 3.02 -1.94
C LYS A 161 -6.95 3.59 -2.14
N ASN A 162 -6.81 4.69 -2.87
CA ASN A 162 -5.58 5.43 -3.08
C ASN A 162 -5.31 6.50 -2.01
N ASP A 163 -6.22 6.71 -1.05
CA ASP A 163 -5.98 7.57 0.12
C ASP A 163 -6.43 6.85 1.40
N PRO A 164 -5.52 6.45 2.31
CA PRO A 164 -5.90 5.95 3.62
C PRO A 164 -6.09 7.13 4.56
N GLU A 165 -7.18 7.89 4.43
CA GLU A 165 -7.51 8.89 5.45
C GLU A 165 -9.00 9.24 5.49
N GLY A 166 -9.60 9.02 6.66
CA GLY A 166 -10.53 10.00 7.22
C GLY A 166 -12.03 9.73 7.08
N LYS A 167 -12.60 9.26 8.19
CA LYS A 167 -13.94 9.57 8.70
C LYS A 167 -15.12 8.88 8.01
N THR A 168 -15.57 7.79 8.62
CA THR A 168 -17.01 7.52 8.70
C THR A 168 -17.40 7.44 10.17
N GLU A 169 -17.69 8.60 10.75
CA GLU A 169 -18.56 8.67 11.90
C GLU A 169 -19.34 9.99 11.87
N GLY A 170 -20.67 9.87 11.80
CA GLY A 170 -21.61 10.93 12.11
C GLY A 170 -22.08 11.79 10.95
N GLN A 171 -23.13 11.35 10.25
CA GLN A 171 -24.42 12.06 10.24
C GLN A 171 -25.48 11.29 9.46
N ARG A 172 -26.28 10.52 10.20
CA ARG A 172 -27.69 10.33 9.87
C ARG A 172 -28.35 11.71 9.89
N GLN A 173 -28.77 12.22 8.73
CA GLN A 173 -29.90 13.14 8.69
C GLN A 173 -30.90 12.66 7.66
N THR A 174 -32.02 12.22 8.23
CA THR A 174 -33.32 12.07 7.64
C THR A 174 -33.80 13.38 7.04
N SER A 175 -34.16 13.38 5.76
CA SER A 175 -35.18 14.28 5.24
C SER A 175 -35.79 13.66 4.00
N HIS A 176 -36.83 12.86 4.24
CA HIS A 176 -37.91 12.69 3.29
C HIS A 176 -38.60 14.05 3.12
N GLU A 177 -38.64 14.56 1.90
CA GLU A 177 -39.82 15.25 1.40
C GLU A 177 -39.95 15.07 -0.11
N ARG A 178 -41.19 14.83 -0.51
CA ARG A 178 -41.66 14.29 -1.77
C ARG A 178 -42.44 15.40 -2.47
N SER A 179 -42.10 15.78 -3.71
CA SER A 179 -43.10 15.95 -4.79
C SER A 179 -42.50 16.37 -6.14
N THR A 180 -42.70 15.51 -7.14
CA THR A 180 -43.29 15.76 -8.49
C THR A 180 -42.91 16.99 -9.34
N GLY A 181 -42.55 16.74 -10.61
CA GLY A 181 -43.25 17.40 -11.74
C GLY A 181 -42.41 18.06 -12.85
N VAL A 182 -42.06 17.27 -13.89
CA VAL A 182 -42.22 17.55 -15.34
C VAL A 182 -41.68 18.88 -15.97
N SER A 183 -40.62 18.71 -16.76
CA SER A 183 -40.37 19.11 -18.17
C SER A 183 -40.40 20.57 -18.72
N ARG A 184 -39.39 20.82 -19.58
CA ARG A 184 -39.30 21.68 -20.80
C ARG A 184 -39.18 23.21 -20.60
N SER A 185 -38.49 24.02 -21.41
CA SER A 185 -37.48 23.94 -22.50
C SER A 185 -37.34 25.36 -23.07
N HIS A 186 -36.12 25.83 -23.43
CA HIS A 186 -35.81 26.88 -24.46
C HIS A 186 -36.42 28.29 -24.29
N LEU A 187 -35.90 29.44 -24.74
CA LEU A 187 -34.68 29.96 -25.41
C LEU A 187 -34.89 31.51 -25.47
N GLU A 188 -33.81 32.30 -25.68
CA GLU A 188 -33.80 33.66 -26.31
C GLU A 188 -34.34 34.87 -25.48
N GLN A 189 -33.84 36.11 -25.56
CA GLN A 189 -32.66 36.77 -26.15
C GLN A 189 -32.70 38.28 -25.78
N GLN A 190 -31.55 38.96 -25.98
CA GLN A 190 -31.37 40.41 -26.28
C GLN A 190 -31.37 41.42 -25.10
N GLN A 191 -30.25 42.10 -24.78
CA GLN A 191 -29.39 43.09 -25.50
C GLN A 191 -29.74 44.56 -25.18
N SER A 192 -28.75 45.35 -24.71
CA SER A 192 -28.34 46.72 -25.14
C SER A 192 -27.54 47.44 -24.02
N HIS A 193 -26.24 47.74 -24.20
CA HIS A 193 -25.59 49.02 -24.64
C HIS A 193 -25.58 50.12 -23.53
N GLU A 194 -24.53 50.90 -23.22
CA GLU A 194 -23.47 51.58 -24.00
C GLU A 194 -22.22 52.01 -23.16
N LYS A 195 -21.05 52.12 -23.85
CA LYS A 195 -19.96 53.17 -23.85
C LYS A 195 -19.23 53.57 -22.53
N SER A 196 -17.95 53.98 -22.49
CA SER A 196 -16.81 54.12 -23.43
C SER A 196 -15.60 54.60 -22.59
N ASN A 197 -14.38 54.09 -22.83
CA ASN A 197 -13.16 54.86 -23.17
C ASN A 197 -11.87 54.03 -23.02
N GLN A 198 -11.01 54.18 -24.02
CA GLN A 198 -9.68 53.57 -24.22
C GLN A 198 -8.68 54.08 -23.16
N THR A 199 -7.60 53.37 -22.82
CA THR A 199 -6.28 53.45 -23.50
C THR A 199 -5.31 52.43 -22.88
N GLY A 200 -4.47 51.76 -23.67
CA GLY A 200 -3.11 51.36 -23.24
C GLY A 200 -2.77 49.87 -23.06
N LEU A 201 -2.31 49.24 -24.15
CA LEU A 201 -1.14 48.35 -24.24
C LEU A 201 -1.00 47.11 -23.32
N LYS A 202 -0.98 45.96 -24.03
CA LYS A 202 -0.11 44.77 -23.89
C LYS A 202 -0.53 43.64 -22.94
N SER A 203 -0.49 42.45 -23.55
CA SER A 203 -0.53 41.08 -23.05
C SER A 203 0.04 40.84 -21.65
N ASN A 204 -0.58 39.96 -20.86
CA ASN A 204 0.07 38.78 -20.26
C ASN A 204 -0.92 37.85 -19.49
N THR A 205 -0.53 36.58 -19.52
CA THR A 205 -1.04 35.34 -18.91
C THR A 205 -1.36 35.42 -17.40
N PRO A 206 -2.36 34.67 -16.89
CA PRO A 206 -2.63 34.58 -15.45
C PRO A 206 -1.58 33.77 -14.67
N LEU A 207 -1.29 34.30 -13.50
CA LEU A 207 -0.20 34.09 -12.57
C LEU A 207 -0.47 32.96 -11.55
N ILE A 208 0.57 32.18 -11.27
CA ILE A 208 0.73 31.20 -10.20
C ILE A 208 0.79 31.92 -8.83
N PRO A 209 0.04 31.50 -7.79
CA PRO A 209 0.22 32.02 -6.43
C PRO A 209 1.46 31.44 -5.72
N GLN A 210 2.55 32.20 -5.85
CA GLN A 210 3.58 32.58 -4.87
C GLN A 210 3.70 31.81 -3.52
N GLU A 211 4.86 31.15 -3.38
CA GLU A 211 5.53 30.77 -2.13
C GLU A 211 5.66 31.97 -1.17
N VAL A 212 5.39 31.73 0.12
CA VAL A 212 5.68 32.69 1.18
C VAL A 212 7.09 32.44 1.71
N SER A 213 7.88 33.50 1.63
CA SER A 213 9.31 33.61 1.89
C SER A 213 9.75 33.23 3.31
N GLU A 214 10.81 32.43 3.37
CA GLU A 214 11.74 32.33 4.50
C GLU A 214 12.57 33.63 4.64
N PRO A 215 13.03 33.99 5.86
CA PRO A 215 14.02 35.04 6.02
C PRO A 215 15.44 34.50 5.70
N ASN A 216 16.01 35.02 4.61
CA ASN A 216 17.40 34.81 4.21
C ASN A 216 18.38 35.30 5.29
N ALA A 217 19.16 34.37 5.84
CA ALA A 217 20.47 34.65 6.41
C ALA A 217 21.54 34.02 5.52
N THR A 218 22.17 34.87 4.72
CA THR A 218 23.29 34.57 3.83
C THR A 218 24.44 33.92 4.60
N THR A 219 24.73 32.64 4.37
CA THR A 219 26.08 32.08 4.59
C THR A 219 26.41 31.00 3.56
N ASN A 220 27.35 31.34 2.67
CA ASN A 220 28.18 30.36 1.97
C ASN A 220 28.98 29.53 3.00
N GLN A 221 28.67 28.24 3.18
CA GLN A 221 29.55 27.25 3.83
C GLN A 221 29.26 25.87 3.19
N LYS A 222 30.07 25.37 2.26
CA LYS A 222 31.25 24.51 2.52
C LYS A 222 31.01 23.55 3.70
N SER A 223 30.77 22.26 3.40
CA SER A 223 30.97 21.07 4.25
C SER A 223 31.07 21.40 5.75
N ARG A 224 29.93 21.69 6.37
CA ARG A 224 29.89 21.89 7.82
C ARG A 224 29.64 20.51 8.42
N ASN A 225 30.70 19.90 8.93
CA ASN A 225 30.59 18.68 9.71
C ASN A 225 29.50 18.88 10.76
N ILE A 226 28.58 17.93 10.86
CA ILE A 226 27.53 17.93 11.89
C ILE A 226 28.23 18.00 13.25
N THR A 227 27.65 18.75 14.19
CA THR A 227 28.14 18.73 15.57
C THR A 227 27.35 17.70 16.36
N THR A 228 28.01 17.07 17.33
CA THR A 228 27.38 16.11 18.25
C THR A 228 26.14 16.69 18.95
N GLU A 229 26.13 18.00 19.23
CA GLU A 229 24.98 18.72 19.81
C GLU A 229 23.78 18.76 18.86
N GLN A 230 24.01 19.06 17.57
CA GLN A 230 22.97 19.06 16.54
C GLN A 230 22.40 17.65 16.33
N LEU A 231 23.27 16.64 16.34
CA LEU A 231 22.84 15.25 16.25
C LEU A 231 21.96 14.88 17.46
N GLN A 232 22.37 15.26 18.67
CA GLN A 232 21.61 14.96 19.88
C GLN A 232 20.24 15.68 19.91
N GLU A 233 20.18 16.92 19.45
CA GLU A 233 18.92 17.66 19.32
C GLU A 233 17.95 16.95 18.38
N VAL A 234 18.40 16.57 17.18
CA VAL A 234 17.55 15.87 16.21
C VAL A 234 17.11 14.49 16.72
N LEU A 235 17.98 13.78 17.43
CA LEU A 235 17.63 12.50 18.07
C LEU A 235 16.52 12.66 19.13
N LEU A 236 16.49 13.78 19.86
CA LEU A 236 15.41 14.09 20.80
C LEU A 236 14.12 14.45 20.05
N SER A 237 14.22 15.27 19.00
CA SER A 237 13.09 15.65 18.15
C SER A 237 12.43 14.46 17.45
N ALA A 238 13.14 13.33 17.27
CA ALA A 238 12.57 12.08 16.74
C ALA A 238 11.52 11.42 17.68
N TYR A 239 11.31 11.97 18.87
CA TYR A 239 10.27 11.59 19.83
C TYR A 239 9.36 12.77 20.20
N ASP A 240 9.39 13.86 19.43
CA ASP A 240 8.56 15.03 19.68
C ASP A 240 7.05 14.65 19.58
N PRO A 241 6.19 15.12 20.50
CA PRO A 241 4.76 14.85 20.44
C PRO A 241 4.08 15.45 19.20
N GLN A 242 4.66 16.49 18.59
CA GLN A 242 4.18 17.04 17.33
C GLN A 242 4.64 16.19 16.16
N ILE A 243 3.67 15.54 15.50
CA ILE A 243 3.87 14.71 14.31
C ILE A 243 4.78 15.36 13.25
N PRO A 244 4.60 16.65 12.88
CA PRO A 244 5.46 17.27 11.87
C PRO A 244 6.92 17.38 12.30
N THR A 245 7.17 17.76 13.56
CA THR A 245 8.52 17.88 14.14
C THR A 245 9.21 16.51 14.16
N ARG A 246 8.47 15.50 14.63
CA ARG A 246 8.94 14.11 14.69
C ARG A 246 9.33 13.59 13.30
N ALA A 247 8.44 13.75 12.32
CA ALA A 247 8.70 13.31 10.95
C ALA A 247 9.87 14.10 10.30
N ALA A 248 9.98 15.40 10.55
CA ALA A 248 11.10 16.22 10.06
C ALA A 248 12.44 15.78 10.65
N ALA A 249 12.46 15.41 11.94
CA ALA A 249 13.64 14.88 12.59
C ALA A 249 14.09 13.55 11.97
N LEU A 250 13.16 12.60 11.77
CA LEU A 250 13.45 11.33 11.10
C LEU A 250 14.00 11.55 9.68
N ARG A 251 13.41 12.46 8.90
CA ARG A 251 13.91 12.82 7.56
C ARG A 251 15.30 13.44 7.59
N THR A 252 15.60 14.23 8.63
CA THR A 252 16.93 14.83 8.80
C THR A 252 17.98 13.76 9.11
N LEU A 253 17.67 12.80 9.98
CA LEU A 253 18.54 11.65 10.25
C LEU A 253 18.78 10.83 8.98
N SER A 254 17.71 10.54 8.21
CA SER A 254 17.80 9.85 6.93
C SER A 254 18.74 10.54 5.94
N ARG A 255 18.64 11.87 5.81
CA ARG A 255 19.53 12.67 4.96
C ARG A 255 21.00 12.56 5.39
N TRP A 256 21.29 12.53 6.69
CA TRP A 256 22.66 12.38 7.18
C TRP A 256 23.24 10.99 6.90
N ILE A 257 22.40 9.95 6.96
CA ILE A 257 22.78 8.58 6.56
C ILE A 257 23.08 8.55 5.05
N GLU A 258 22.22 9.14 4.24
CA GLU A 258 22.39 9.23 2.78
C GLU A 258 23.67 9.98 2.40
N GLN A 259 24.00 11.06 3.12
CA GLN A 259 25.22 11.85 2.96
C GLN A 259 26.47 11.15 3.52
N ARG A 260 26.33 9.96 4.15
CA ARG A 260 27.40 9.18 4.78
C ARG A 260 28.19 9.98 5.82
N GLU A 261 27.49 10.79 6.59
CA GLU A 261 28.07 11.59 7.67
C GLU A 261 28.61 10.67 8.78
N ALA A 262 29.87 10.89 9.18
CA ALA A 262 30.59 9.96 10.06
C ALA A 262 29.88 9.75 11.40
N GLU A 263 29.38 10.83 12.01
CA GLU A 263 28.69 10.77 13.31
C GLU A 263 27.38 9.95 13.23
N ALA A 264 26.65 10.03 12.10
CA ALA A 264 25.44 9.26 11.90
C ALA A 264 25.76 7.76 11.69
N LEU A 265 26.82 7.46 10.93
CA LEU A 265 27.26 6.08 10.71
C LEU A 265 27.79 5.41 11.97
N GLU A 266 28.48 6.14 12.85
CA GLU A 266 28.92 5.60 14.15
C GLU A 266 27.73 5.21 15.05
N MET A 267 26.61 5.91 14.94
CA MET A 267 25.40 5.68 15.74
C MET A 267 24.35 4.79 15.07
N GLN A 268 24.74 4.07 14.02
CA GLN A 268 23.85 3.25 13.18
C GLN A 268 22.90 2.32 13.95
N GLU A 269 23.36 1.62 14.99
CA GLU A 269 22.53 0.69 15.76
C GLU A 269 21.45 1.44 16.56
N LYS A 270 21.77 2.64 17.06
CA LYS A 270 20.81 3.50 17.75
C LYS A 270 19.82 4.12 16.78
N LEU A 271 20.28 4.56 15.60
CA LEU A 271 19.40 5.07 14.54
C LEU A 271 18.43 4.00 14.05
N LEU A 272 18.91 2.78 13.83
CA LEU A 272 18.07 1.64 13.48
C LEU A 272 16.97 1.44 14.53
N LYS A 273 17.33 1.43 15.81
CA LYS A 273 16.35 1.29 16.89
C LYS A 273 15.31 2.41 16.87
N ILE A 274 15.72 3.67 16.68
CA ILE A 274 14.80 4.82 16.60
C ILE A 274 13.83 4.66 15.43
N PHE A 275 14.31 4.30 14.24
CA PHE A 275 13.42 4.12 13.10
C PHE A 275 12.46 2.94 13.30
N LEU A 276 12.93 1.82 13.87
CA LEU A 276 12.06 0.67 14.15
C LEU A 276 10.98 1.01 15.17
N GLU A 277 11.28 1.78 16.22
CA GLU A 277 10.26 2.26 17.18
C GLU A 277 9.26 3.22 16.52
N ASN A 278 9.72 4.04 15.56
CA ASN A 278 8.86 4.96 14.81
C ASN A 278 8.04 4.26 13.70
N LEU A 279 8.40 3.03 13.32
CA LEU A 279 7.66 2.23 12.36
C LEU A 279 6.29 1.80 12.92
N GLU A 280 6.21 1.60 14.24
CA GLU A 280 4.96 1.24 14.93
C GLU A 280 4.02 2.43 15.10
N HIS A 281 4.44 3.64 14.73
CA HIS A 281 3.61 4.84 14.89
C HIS A 281 2.36 4.79 13.98
N GLU A 282 1.23 5.28 14.49
CA GLU A 282 -0.05 5.31 13.76
C GLU A 282 -0.05 6.30 12.59
N ASP A 283 0.59 7.46 12.77
CA ASP A 283 0.66 8.51 11.75
C ASP A 283 1.54 8.12 10.54
N THR A 284 0.96 8.31 9.35
CA THR A 284 1.57 8.01 8.05
C THR A 284 2.86 8.76 7.77
N PHE A 285 2.95 10.04 8.13
CA PHE A 285 4.18 10.80 7.90
C PHE A 285 5.33 10.30 8.77
N VAL A 286 5.05 9.83 9.98
CA VAL A 286 6.07 9.28 10.89
C VAL A 286 6.56 7.92 10.39
N TYR A 287 5.65 6.95 10.18
CA TYR A 287 6.11 5.61 9.81
C TYR A 287 6.71 5.58 8.39
N LEU A 288 6.23 6.36 7.42
CA LEU A 288 6.87 6.44 6.10
C LEU A 288 8.27 7.05 6.18
N SER A 289 8.47 8.05 7.04
CA SER A 289 9.80 8.63 7.27
C SER A 289 10.74 7.60 7.92
N ALA A 290 10.21 6.74 8.79
CA ALA A 290 10.96 5.64 9.38
C ALA A 290 11.34 4.56 8.35
N ILE A 291 10.40 4.15 7.50
CA ILE A 291 10.64 3.20 6.40
C ILE A 291 11.80 3.67 5.52
N GLN A 292 11.78 4.96 5.13
CA GLN A 292 12.85 5.54 4.31
C GLN A 292 14.21 5.50 5.04
N GLY A 293 14.22 5.81 6.34
CA GLY A 293 15.44 5.76 7.16
C GLY A 293 16.04 4.36 7.24
N VAL A 294 15.22 3.34 7.50
CA VAL A 294 15.70 1.95 7.56
C VAL A 294 16.23 1.49 6.20
N ALA A 295 15.57 1.86 5.09
CA ALA A 295 16.05 1.54 3.76
C ALA A 295 17.45 2.13 3.50
N LEU A 296 17.68 3.40 3.83
CA LEU A 296 18.99 4.04 3.67
C LEU A 296 20.07 3.42 4.57
N LEU A 297 19.72 3.05 5.80
CA LEU A 297 20.64 2.33 6.68
C LEU A 297 21.04 0.97 6.09
N SER A 298 20.12 0.30 5.40
CA SER A 298 20.36 -1.03 4.80
C SER A 298 21.42 -1.02 3.70
N ASP A 299 21.59 0.11 2.99
CA ASP A 299 22.65 0.27 1.98
C ASP A 299 24.05 0.27 2.59
N ALA A 300 24.18 0.58 3.88
CA ALA A 300 25.47 0.63 4.56
C ALA A 300 25.79 -0.66 5.34
N TYR A 301 24.80 -1.37 5.88
CA TYR A 301 24.98 -2.60 6.67
C TYR A 301 23.79 -3.56 6.54
N PRO A 302 23.61 -4.16 5.34
CA PRO A 302 22.43 -4.94 5.01
C PRO A 302 22.27 -6.19 5.89
N GLU A 303 23.36 -6.88 6.22
CA GLU A 303 23.31 -8.15 6.96
C GLU A 303 22.61 -8.04 8.31
N LYS A 304 23.00 -7.06 9.14
CA LYS A 304 22.41 -6.86 10.48
C LYS A 304 20.95 -6.38 10.38
N ILE A 305 20.65 -5.51 9.43
CA ILE A 305 19.32 -4.91 9.28
C ILE A 305 18.32 -5.95 8.77
N LEU A 306 18.68 -6.70 7.73
CA LEU A 306 17.82 -7.75 7.17
C LEU A 306 17.50 -8.82 8.22
N LEU A 307 18.50 -9.29 8.97
CA LEU A 307 18.28 -10.25 10.05
C LEU A 307 17.33 -9.71 11.14
N GLY A 308 17.50 -8.44 11.52
CA GLY A 308 16.62 -7.78 12.49
C GLY A 308 15.17 -7.67 11.99
N LEU A 309 14.98 -7.22 10.75
CA LEU A 309 13.66 -7.06 10.14
C LEU A 309 12.96 -8.39 9.89
N LEU A 310 13.67 -9.42 9.44
CA LEU A 310 13.13 -10.77 9.28
C LEU A 310 12.68 -11.36 10.62
N THR A 311 13.45 -11.13 11.68
CA THR A 311 13.08 -11.56 13.04
C THR A 311 11.82 -10.84 13.52
N GLN A 312 11.68 -9.54 13.25
CA GLN A 312 10.46 -8.80 13.58
C GLN A 312 9.25 -9.27 12.76
N TYR A 313 9.45 -9.52 11.47
CA TYR A 313 8.40 -10.00 10.58
C TYR A 313 7.86 -11.38 11.00
N ASP A 314 8.75 -12.28 11.43
CA ASP A 314 8.44 -13.67 11.81
C ASP A 314 7.97 -13.85 13.25
N SER A 315 7.91 -12.78 14.05
CA SER A 315 7.74 -12.82 15.53
C SER A 315 6.42 -13.40 16.09
N GLY A 316 5.64 -14.14 15.29
CA GLY A 316 4.41 -14.81 15.71
C GLY A 316 3.22 -13.86 15.77
N LYS A 317 1.99 -14.40 15.72
CA LYS A 317 0.75 -13.60 15.72
C LYS A 317 0.53 -12.75 16.98
N ASP A 318 1.32 -12.98 18.04
CA ASP A 318 1.06 -12.42 19.36
C ASP A 318 1.97 -11.22 19.75
N LYS A 319 3.04 -10.94 18.99
CA LYS A 319 3.99 -9.85 19.33
C LYS A 319 3.76 -8.53 18.62
N HIS A 320 3.29 -8.55 17.38
CA HIS A 320 3.05 -7.34 16.59
C HIS A 320 1.70 -7.43 15.87
N THR A 321 1.03 -6.29 15.73
CA THR A 321 -0.24 -6.21 15.01
C THR A 321 -0.05 -6.53 13.52
N PRO A 322 -1.12 -6.96 12.83
CA PRO A 322 -1.09 -7.12 11.37
C PRO A 322 -0.61 -5.85 10.64
N GLU A 323 -0.96 -4.65 11.13
CA GLU A 323 -0.48 -3.40 10.52
C GLU A 323 1.04 -3.25 10.66
N THR A 324 1.61 -3.48 11.84
CA THR A 324 3.07 -3.41 12.03
C THR A 324 3.80 -4.42 11.14
N ARG A 325 3.27 -5.64 11.00
CA ARG A 325 3.85 -6.65 10.09
C ARG A 325 3.80 -6.21 8.63
N MET A 326 2.73 -5.53 8.21
CA MET A 326 2.62 -4.94 6.88
C MET A 326 3.69 -3.86 6.67
N LYS A 327 3.87 -2.94 7.63
CA LYS A 327 4.90 -1.89 7.58
C LYS A 327 6.33 -2.48 7.52
N VAL A 328 6.63 -3.52 8.31
CA VAL A 328 7.92 -4.24 8.25
C VAL A 328 8.11 -4.93 6.90
N GLY A 329 7.06 -5.58 6.38
CA GLY A 329 7.09 -6.22 5.05
C GLY A 329 7.37 -5.21 3.93
N GLU A 330 6.82 -4.02 4.05
CA GLU A 330 7.06 -2.91 3.12
C GLU A 330 8.54 -2.43 3.16
N VAL A 331 9.15 -2.35 4.35
CA VAL A 331 10.60 -2.06 4.48
C VAL A 331 11.42 -3.16 3.79
N LEU A 332 11.15 -4.42 4.10
CA LEU A 332 11.86 -5.56 3.52
C LEU A 332 11.79 -5.54 1.99
N MET A 333 10.62 -5.26 1.41
CA MET A 333 10.45 -5.16 -0.03
C MET A 333 11.31 -4.04 -0.63
N ARG A 334 11.38 -2.86 0.02
CA ARG A 334 12.24 -1.76 -0.45
C ARG A 334 13.72 -2.11 -0.39
N ILE A 335 14.17 -2.76 0.68
CA ILE A 335 15.58 -3.15 0.83
C ILE A 335 15.97 -4.18 -0.23
N VAL A 336 15.18 -5.24 -0.40
CA VAL A 336 15.45 -6.27 -1.42
C VAL A 336 15.54 -5.64 -2.80
N ARG A 337 14.64 -4.69 -3.12
CA ARG A 337 14.67 -3.97 -4.39
C ARG A 337 15.92 -3.11 -4.58
N ALA A 338 16.44 -2.51 -3.51
CA ALA A 338 17.65 -1.70 -3.56
C ALA A 338 18.92 -2.53 -3.70
N LEU A 339 18.96 -3.73 -3.10
CA LEU A 339 20.11 -4.62 -3.12
C LEU A 339 20.25 -5.44 -4.41
N GLY A 340 19.17 -5.61 -5.18
CA GLY A 340 19.13 -6.35 -6.44
C GLY A 340 18.92 -7.84 -6.26
#